data_AF-A0A7W0UIQ7-F1
#
_entry.id   AF-A0A7W0UIQ7-F1
#
_cell.length_a   1.000
_cell.length_b   1.000
_cell.length_c   1.000
_cell.angle_alpha   90.00
_cell.angle_beta   90.00
_cell.angle_gamma   90.00
#
_symmetry.space_group_name_H-M   'P 1'
#
loop_
_entity.id
_entity.type
_entity.pdbx_description
1 polymer ?
#
loop_
_entity_poly.entity_id
_entity_poly.type
_entity_poly.pdbx_seq_one_letter_code
_entity_poly.pdbx_strand_id
1 'polypeptide(L)'
;MITGSRAGIDLYWLPLGAGGHFVRFNGRVYERLHAYLEHRRPVDLYHSALEVTVPEGRFVIENAWPIPNLDPAARGVTVQGPVANRHLARFRLFRYEVRRWPNGTISDADQAVSSPQRVSDDEADARLVLALAERVPAHVWGRDE
;
A
#
# COMPACT_ATOMS: atom_id res chain seq x y z
N MET A 1 8.15 32.07 -13.64
CA MET A 1 9.02 30.98 -13.15
C MET A 1 8.10 29.95 -12.52
N ILE A 2 7.88 28.82 -13.20
CA ILE A 2 7.15 27.69 -12.60
C ILE A 2 8.20 26.98 -11.75
N THR A 3 8.09 27.10 -10.42
CA THR A 3 8.82 26.23 -9.49
C THR A 3 8.34 24.81 -9.75
N GLY A 4 9.00 24.11 -10.68
CA GLY A 4 8.75 22.68 -10.90
C GLY A 4 9.01 21.97 -9.58
N SER A 5 8.01 21.29 -9.06
CA SER A 5 8.21 20.38 -7.93
C SER A 5 9.30 19.40 -8.34
N ARG A 6 10.40 19.39 -7.59
CA ARG A 6 11.50 18.46 -7.84
C ARG A 6 10.93 17.04 -7.78
N ALA A 7 11.18 16.26 -8.83
CA ALA A 7 10.72 14.88 -8.86
C ALA A 7 11.27 14.12 -7.65
N GLY A 8 10.53 13.12 -7.18
CA GLY A 8 10.96 12.36 -6.03
C GLY A 8 10.04 11.22 -5.65
N ILE A 9 10.59 10.32 -4.86
CA ILE A 9 9.90 9.17 -4.29
C ILE A 9 10.10 9.21 -2.79
N ASP A 10 9.01 9.36 -2.06
CA ASP A 10 8.98 9.34 -0.60
C ASP A 10 8.26 8.08 -0.10
N LEU A 11 8.93 7.32 0.76
CA LEU A 11 8.43 6.10 1.37
C LEU A 11 7.89 6.37 2.76
N TYR A 12 6.72 5.81 3.04
CA TYR A 12 6.06 5.84 4.34
C TYR A 12 5.92 4.44 4.91
N TRP A 13 6.38 4.23 6.15
CA TRP A 13 6.17 3.03 6.93
C TRP A 13 5.02 3.22 7.91
N LEU A 14 3.92 2.52 7.66
CA LEU A 14 2.65 2.69 8.35
C LEU A 14 2.34 1.44 9.16
N PRO A 15 2.12 1.53 10.49
CA PRO A 15 1.67 0.39 11.28
C PRO A 15 0.43 -0.26 10.66
N LEU A 16 0.39 -1.59 10.58
CA LEU A 16 -0.73 -2.29 9.95
C LEU A 16 -2.03 -2.04 10.73
N GLY A 17 -3.02 -1.46 10.04
CA GLY A 17 -4.28 -1.05 10.65
C GLY A 17 -4.19 0.22 11.49
N ALA A 18 -3.23 1.09 11.21
CA ALA A 18 -3.33 2.49 11.60
C ALA A 18 -4.71 3.05 11.19
N GLY A 19 -5.32 3.88 12.04
CA GLY A 19 -6.66 4.42 11.79
C GLY A 19 -7.85 3.46 11.97
N GLY A 20 -7.66 2.16 12.25
CA GLY A 20 -8.79 1.22 12.39
C GLY A 20 -8.55 -0.06 13.21
N HIS A 21 -9.54 -0.48 13.98
CA HIS A 21 -9.42 -1.66 14.87
C HIS A 21 -9.43 -3.01 14.12
N PHE A 22 -10.18 -3.11 13.01
CA PHE A 22 -10.37 -4.38 12.31
C PHE A 22 -9.07 -4.92 11.71
N VAL A 23 -8.37 -4.10 10.92
CA VAL A 23 -7.11 -4.50 10.28
C VAL A 23 -6.04 -4.77 11.34
N ARG A 24 -5.96 -3.92 12.37
CA ARG A 24 -4.99 -4.07 13.46
C ARG A 24 -5.19 -5.37 14.25
N PHE A 25 -6.43 -5.74 14.56
CA PHE A 25 -6.74 -6.98 15.26
C PHE A 25 -6.39 -8.21 14.41
N ASN A 26 -6.89 -8.26 13.16
CA ASN A 26 -6.63 -9.38 12.27
C ASN A 26 -5.13 -9.54 11.96
N GLY A 27 -4.41 -8.43 11.76
CA GLY A 27 -2.96 -8.44 11.58
C GLY A 27 -2.21 -9.05 12.77
N ARG A 28 -2.59 -8.70 14.01
CA ARG A 28 -2.00 -9.29 15.22
C ARG A 28 -2.29 -10.78 15.36
N VAL A 29 -3.49 -11.24 15.00
CA VAL A 29 -3.83 -12.66 15.02
C VAL A 29 -3.02 -13.42 13.98
N TYR A 30 -2.99 -12.91 12.74
CA TYR A 30 -2.20 -13.48 11.65
C TYR A 30 -0.72 -13.63 12.04
N GLU A 31 -0.11 -12.54 12.51
CA GLU A 31 1.29 -12.52 12.90
C GLU A 31 1.60 -13.45 14.07
N ARG A 32 0.71 -13.55 15.07
CA ARG A 32 0.89 -14.52 16.16
C ARG A 32 0.88 -15.96 15.67
N LEU A 33 0.00 -16.29 14.73
CA LEU A 33 -0.08 -17.64 14.17
C LEU A 33 1.18 -17.95 13.33
N HIS A 34 1.59 -17.03 12.45
CA HIS A 34 2.79 -17.20 11.64
C HIS A 34 4.06 -17.28 12.50
N ALA A 35 4.23 -16.36 13.46
CA ALA A 35 5.36 -16.39 14.37
C ALA A 35 5.44 -17.70 15.18
N TYR A 36 4.28 -18.22 15.59
CA TYR A 36 4.21 -19.52 16.26
C TYR A 36 4.65 -20.68 15.34
N LEU A 37 4.15 -20.72 14.10
CA LEU A 37 4.53 -21.74 13.12
C LEU A 37 6.01 -21.67 12.73
N GLU A 38 6.57 -20.46 12.69
CA GLU A 38 7.98 -20.18 12.37
C GLU A 38 8.90 -20.20 13.60
N HIS A 39 8.39 -20.54 14.78
CA HIS A 39 9.13 -20.58 16.04
C HIS A 39 9.88 -19.28 16.38
N ARG A 40 9.31 -18.13 16.01
CA ARG A 40 9.84 -16.80 16.30
C ARG A 40 8.91 -16.00 17.22
N ARG A 41 9.40 -14.89 17.76
CA ARG A 41 8.54 -13.94 18.49
C ARG A 41 7.69 -13.15 17.49
N PRO A 42 6.42 -12.85 17.83
CA PRO A 42 5.61 -11.93 17.04
C PRO A 42 6.27 -10.55 16.96
N VAL A 43 6.20 -9.91 15.79
CA VAL A 43 6.70 -8.56 15.54
C VAL A 43 5.56 -7.60 15.20
N ASP A 44 5.85 -6.30 15.22
CA ASP A 44 4.90 -5.31 14.71
C ASP A 44 4.88 -5.37 13.18
N LEU A 45 3.69 -5.45 12.60
CA LEU A 45 3.49 -5.43 11.16
C LEU A 45 3.37 -3.99 10.67
N TYR A 46 4.05 -3.70 9.57
CA TYR A 46 3.98 -2.43 8.85
C TYR A 46 3.62 -2.70 7.40
N HIS A 47 3.00 -1.71 6.78
CA HIS A 47 2.84 -1.65 5.33
C HIS A 47 3.47 -0.36 4.81
N SER A 48 3.79 -0.35 3.53
CA SER A 48 4.40 0.78 2.87
C SER A 48 3.40 1.52 2.00
N ALA A 49 3.48 2.84 1.99
CA ALA A 49 2.92 3.67 0.94
C ALA A 49 4.04 4.49 0.28
N LEU A 50 3.91 4.77 -1.01
CA LEU A 50 4.81 5.66 -1.72
C LEU A 50 4.07 6.93 -2.13
N GLU A 51 4.67 8.07 -1.87
CA GLU A 51 4.31 9.33 -2.52
C GLU A 51 5.32 9.59 -3.63
N VAL A 52 4.83 9.67 -4.87
CA VAL A 52 5.65 9.88 -6.06
C VAL A 52 5.29 11.21 -6.68
N THR A 53 6.27 12.09 -6.81
CA THR A 53 6.13 13.40 -7.43
C THR A 53 6.87 13.41 -8.76
N VAL A 54 6.19 13.83 -9.81
CA VAL A 54 6.71 14.07 -11.16
C VAL A 54 6.19 15.44 -11.65
N PRO A 55 6.72 16.02 -12.75
CA PRO A 55 6.25 17.32 -13.23
C PRO A 55 4.73 17.39 -13.49
N GLU A 56 4.11 16.25 -13.82
CA GLU A 56 2.68 16.12 -14.09
C GLU A 56 1.81 16.13 -12.81
N GLY A 57 2.42 15.91 -11.64
CA GLY A 57 1.73 15.95 -10.35
C GLY A 57 2.22 14.91 -9.34
N ARG A 58 1.42 14.76 -8.28
CA ARG A 58 1.68 13.83 -7.17
C ARG A 58 0.79 12.61 -7.28
N PHE A 59 1.33 11.45 -6.94
CA PHE A 59 0.60 10.19 -6.93
C PHE A 59 0.90 9.45 -5.64
N VAL A 60 -0.12 8.80 -5.07
CA VAL A 60 0.06 7.88 -3.94
C VAL A 60 -0.07 6.45 -4.45
N ILE A 61 0.90 5.61 -4.14
CA ILE A 61 0.85 4.17 -4.38
C ILE A 61 0.72 3.45 -3.04
N GLU A 62 -0.33 2.65 -2.88
CA GLU A 62 -0.61 1.91 -1.65
C GLU A 62 -1.36 0.60 -1.95
N ASN A 63 -1.22 -0.37 -1.04
CA ASN A 63 -2.08 -1.54 -0.98
C ASN A 63 -3.20 -1.31 0.05
N ALA A 64 -4.45 -1.50 -0.36
CA ALA A 64 -5.60 -1.21 0.48
C ALA A 64 -6.46 -2.46 0.74
N TRP A 65 -6.63 -2.78 2.02
CA TRP A 65 -7.61 -3.73 2.52
C TRP A 65 -8.04 -3.36 3.94
N PRO A 66 -9.34 -3.28 4.26
CA PRO A 66 -10.50 -3.58 3.40
C PRO A 66 -10.76 -2.53 2.32
N ILE A 67 -11.40 -2.94 1.21
CA ILE A 67 -11.78 -2.03 0.14
C ILE A 67 -12.94 -1.13 0.61
N PRO A 68 -12.77 0.21 0.67
CA PRO A 68 -13.81 1.14 1.06
C PRO A 68 -14.92 1.18 0.00
N ASN A 69 -16.14 1.48 0.42
CA ASN A 69 -17.32 1.54 -0.45
C ASN A 69 -17.40 2.88 -1.20
N LEU A 70 -16.41 3.15 -2.05
CA LEU A 70 -16.33 4.33 -2.93
C LEU A 70 -16.42 3.90 -4.40
N ASP A 71 -16.39 4.85 -5.34
CA ASP A 71 -16.23 4.56 -6.78
C ASP A 71 -14.78 4.07 -7.09
N PRO A 72 -14.57 2.91 -7.75
CA PRO A 72 -13.23 2.42 -8.12
C PRO A 72 -12.39 3.41 -8.92
N ALA A 73 -13.00 4.16 -9.85
CA ALA A 73 -12.27 5.14 -10.66
C ALA A 73 -11.71 6.27 -9.79
N ALA A 74 -12.48 6.69 -8.78
CA ALA A 74 -12.06 7.68 -7.80
C ALA A 74 -10.93 7.18 -6.87
N ARG A 75 -10.65 5.87 -6.82
CA ARG A 75 -9.60 5.27 -5.98
C ARG A 75 -8.29 4.99 -6.71
N GLY A 76 -8.23 5.19 -8.04
CA GLY A 76 -7.02 4.90 -8.82
C GLY A 76 -6.57 3.44 -8.75
N VAL A 77 -7.50 2.49 -8.72
CA VAL A 77 -7.18 1.06 -8.62
C VAL A 77 -6.46 0.60 -9.89
N THR A 78 -5.26 0.05 -9.73
CA THR A 78 -4.50 -0.54 -10.84
C THR A 78 -4.60 -2.05 -10.84
N VAL A 79 -4.62 -2.68 -9.65
CA VAL A 79 -4.69 -4.13 -9.49
C VAL A 79 -5.68 -4.49 -8.40
N GLN A 80 -6.40 -5.58 -8.60
CA GLN A 80 -7.21 -6.22 -7.57
C GLN A 80 -6.77 -7.67 -7.42
N GLY A 81 -6.47 -8.07 -6.19
CA GLY A 81 -5.99 -9.43 -5.89
C GLY A 81 -6.75 -10.07 -4.73
N PRO A 82 -6.64 -11.40 -4.58
CA PRO A 82 -7.25 -12.16 -3.49
C PRO A 82 -6.54 -11.97 -2.15
N VAL A 83 -7.30 -12.02 -1.06
CA VAL A 83 -6.77 -12.11 0.31
C VAL A 83 -7.02 -13.53 0.83
N ALA A 84 -5.98 -14.15 1.41
CA ALA A 84 -5.93 -15.49 2.01
C ALA A 84 -6.19 -16.69 1.08
N ASN A 85 -7.16 -16.63 0.17
CA ASN A 85 -7.50 -17.73 -0.75
C ASN A 85 -8.12 -17.20 -2.06
N ARG A 86 -7.59 -17.66 -3.20
CA ARG A 86 -8.07 -17.32 -4.55
C ARG A 86 -9.56 -17.61 -4.75
N HIS A 87 -10.09 -18.69 -4.18
CA HIS A 87 -11.50 -19.08 -4.34
C HIS A 87 -12.49 -18.18 -3.59
N LEU A 88 -12.00 -17.39 -2.64
CA LEU A 88 -12.81 -16.44 -1.87
C LEU A 88 -12.88 -15.07 -2.54
N ALA A 89 -12.06 -14.80 -3.56
CA ALA A 89 -11.98 -13.51 -4.25
C ALA A 89 -13.30 -13.02 -4.86
N ARG A 90 -14.26 -13.93 -5.10
CA ARG A 90 -15.63 -13.56 -5.52
C ARG A 90 -16.34 -12.65 -4.51
N PHE A 91 -15.95 -12.71 -3.23
CA PHE A 91 -16.48 -11.85 -2.19
C PHE A 91 -15.55 -10.63 -1.98
N ARG A 92 -16.12 -9.43 -1.92
CA ARG A 92 -15.34 -8.17 -1.79
C ARG A 92 -14.46 -8.12 -0.54
N LEU A 93 -14.89 -8.76 0.55
CA LEU A 93 -14.12 -8.84 1.79
C LEU A 93 -12.77 -9.57 1.62
N PHE A 94 -12.66 -10.47 0.65
CA PHE A 94 -11.46 -11.26 0.38
C PHE A 94 -10.71 -10.75 -0.85
N ARG A 95 -10.80 -9.45 -1.13
CA ARG A 95 -10.06 -8.77 -2.20
C ARG A 95 -9.34 -7.55 -1.63
N TYR A 96 -8.12 -7.34 -2.08
CA TYR A 96 -7.37 -6.12 -1.85
C TYR A 96 -7.22 -5.34 -3.17
N GLU A 97 -6.87 -4.06 -3.06
CA GLU A 97 -6.53 -3.22 -4.20
C GLU A 97 -5.07 -2.76 -4.08
N VAL A 98 -4.34 -2.73 -5.20
CA VAL A 98 -3.20 -1.83 -5.35
C VAL A 98 -3.71 -0.60 -6.06
N ARG A 99 -3.35 0.56 -5.55
CA ARG A 99 -3.77 1.85 -6.09
C ARG A 99 -2.56 2.64 -6.57
N ARG A 100 -2.79 3.40 -7.62
CA ARG A 100 -2.00 4.55 -8.05
C ARG A 100 -2.98 5.72 -8.13
N TRP A 101 -3.03 6.53 -7.09
CA TRP A 101 -4.05 7.56 -6.93
C TRP A 101 -3.48 8.95 -7.23
N PRO A 102 -3.90 9.62 -8.33
CA PRO A 102 -3.50 11.00 -8.61
C PRO A 102 -3.98 11.94 -7.52
N ASN A 103 -3.07 12.72 -6.95
CA ASN A 103 -3.28 13.61 -5.80
C ASN A 103 -3.94 12.92 -4.59
N GLY A 104 -3.71 11.60 -4.45
CA GLY A 104 -4.20 10.82 -3.33
C GLY A 104 -3.66 11.30 -1.98
N THR A 105 -4.27 10.77 -0.93
CA THR A 105 -3.90 11.04 0.47
C THR A 105 -3.60 9.73 1.18
N ILE A 106 -2.46 9.68 1.87
CA ILE A 106 -2.15 8.58 2.80
C ILE A 106 -2.91 8.89 4.09
N SER A 107 -4.01 8.16 4.33
CA SER A 107 -4.96 8.51 5.41
C SER A 107 -4.36 8.41 6.81
N ASP A 108 -3.34 7.56 6.98
CA ASP A 108 -2.74 7.25 8.28
C ASP A 108 -1.30 7.80 8.38
N ALA A 109 -0.96 8.80 7.56
CA ALA A 109 0.39 9.36 7.48
C ALA A 109 0.89 9.93 8.83
N ASP A 110 -0.03 10.37 9.69
CA ASP A 110 0.25 10.85 11.06
C ASP A 110 0.73 9.73 12.00
N GLN A 111 0.41 8.47 11.67
CA GLN A 111 0.86 7.28 12.39
C GLN A 111 2.15 6.69 11.79
N ALA A 112 2.67 7.28 10.71
CA ALA A 112 3.86 6.78 10.05
C ALA A 112 5.09 6.89 10.96
N VAL A 113 5.93 5.87 10.95
CA VAL A 113 7.17 5.85 11.73
C VAL A 113 8.36 6.08 10.81
N SER A 114 9.31 6.90 11.25
CA SER A 114 10.54 7.17 10.49
C SER A 114 10.25 7.58 9.03
N SER A 115 9.21 8.39 8.80
CA SER A 115 8.67 8.73 7.48
C SER A 115 8.40 10.25 7.36
N PRO A 116 8.37 10.84 6.15
CA PRO A 116 8.78 10.22 4.88
C PRO A 116 10.28 9.92 4.83
N GLN A 117 10.65 8.86 4.10
CA GLN A 117 12.03 8.57 3.71
C GLN A 117 12.19 8.85 2.22
N ARG A 118 13.07 9.79 1.88
CA ARG A 118 13.42 10.06 0.48
C ARG A 118 14.19 8.87 -0.09
N VAL A 119 13.61 8.17 -1.06
CA VAL A 119 14.22 7.01 -1.72
C VAL A 119 14.99 7.41 -2.97
N SER A 120 14.46 8.36 -3.75
CA SER A 120 15.11 8.89 -4.95
C SER A 120 14.62 10.31 -5.24
N ASP A 121 15.48 11.11 -5.86
CA ASP A 121 15.18 12.44 -6.43
C ASP A 121 15.20 12.42 -7.98
N ASP A 122 15.37 11.23 -8.58
CA ASP A 122 15.44 11.06 -10.03
C ASP A 122 14.02 10.95 -10.64
N GLU A 123 13.75 11.79 -11.64
CA GLU A 123 12.50 11.78 -12.38
C GLU A 123 12.30 10.48 -13.18
N ALA A 124 13.38 9.88 -13.68
CA ALA A 124 13.32 8.61 -14.39
C ALA A 124 12.86 7.47 -13.47
N ASP A 125 13.40 7.41 -12.25
CA ASP A 125 12.96 6.45 -11.23
C ASP A 125 11.50 6.66 -10.85
N ALA A 126 11.10 7.92 -10.62
CA ALA A 126 9.74 8.27 -10.25
C ALA A 126 8.74 7.82 -11.34
N ARG A 127 9.04 8.06 -12.62
CA ARG A 127 8.21 7.59 -13.73
C ARG A 127 8.19 6.07 -13.84
N LEU A 128 9.33 5.42 -13.64
CA LEU A 128 9.43 3.96 -13.70
C LEU A 128 8.56 3.31 -12.62
N VAL A 129 8.60 3.80 -11.39
CA VAL A 129 7.76 3.29 -10.29
C VAL A 129 6.26 3.44 -10.60
N LEU A 130 5.84 4.59 -11.15
CA LEU A 130 4.45 4.79 -11.56
C LEU A 130 4.02 3.79 -12.65
N ALA A 131 4.89 3.50 -13.61
CA ALA A 131 4.61 2.53 -14.67
C ALA A 131 4.59 1.08 -14.14
N LEU A 132 5.44 0.75 -13.16
CA LEU A 132 5.48 -0.57 -12.53
C LEU A 132 4.26 -0.83 -11.63
N ALA A 133 3.72 0.19 -10.97
CA ALA A 133 2.52 0.07 -10.14
C ALA A 133 1.28 -0.44 -10.91
N GLU A 134 1.26 -0.31 -12.24
CA GLU A 134 0.21 -0.85 -13.11
C GLU A 134 0.44 -2.31 -13.52
N ARG A 135 1.65 -2.83 -13.30
CA ARG A 135 2.08 -4.15 -13.77
C ARG A 135 2.36 -5.12 -12.63
N VAL A 136 2.09 -4.73 -11.39
CA VAL A 136 2.32 -5.60 -10.24
C VAL A 136 1.43 -6.85 -10.34
N PRO A 137 2.00 -8.05 -10.19
CA PRO A 137 1.22 -9.28 -10.21
C PRO A 137 0.23 -9.34 -9.03
N ALA A 138 -0.97 -9.88 -9.30
CA ALA A 138 -2.00 -10.09 -8.28
C ALA A 138 -1.71 -11.37 -7.47
N HIS A 139 -0.74 -11.31 -6.56
CA HIS A 139 -0.46 -12.38 -5.61
C HIS A 139 -1.61 -12.57 -4.60
N VAL A 140 -1.56 -13.67 -3.85
CA VAL A 140 -2.51 -13.91 -2.76
C VAL A 140 -1.96 -13.27 -1.49
N TRP A 141 -2.56 -12.17 -1.05
CA TRP A 141 -2.09 -11.51 0.18
C TRP A 141 -2.34 -12.41 1.40
N GLY A 142 -1.32 -12.60 2.22
CA GLY A 142 -1.33 -13.44 3.42
C GLY A 142 -0.77 -14.84 3.18
N ARG A 143 -0.09 -15.04 2.04
CA ARG A 143 0.64 -16.26 1.70
C ARG A 143 1.93 -15.94 0.96
N ASP A 144 2.94 -16.79 1.16
CA ASP A 144 4.24 -16.70 0.50
C ASP A 144 4.23 -17.49 -0.83
N GLU A 145 3.33 -17.12 -1.75
CA GLU A 145 3.14 -17.75 -3.08
C GLU A 145 3.59 -16.85 -4.25
#